data_AF-Q8DJB9-F1
#
_entry.id   AF-Q8DJB9-F1
#
_cell.length_a   1.000
_cell.length_b   1.000
_cell.length_c   1.000
_cell.angle_alpha   90.00
_cell.angle_beta   90.00
_cell.angle_gamma   90.00
#
_symmetry.space_group_name_H-M   'P 1'
#
loop_
_entity.id
_entity.type
_entity.pdbx_description
1 polymer ?
#
loop_
_entity_poly.entity_id
_entity_poly.type
_entity_poly.pdbx_seq_one_letter_code
_entity_poly.pdbx_strand_id
1 'polypeptide(L)'
;MAVAYLLWSLSFIGLCGLQRFYVGQPLVGLLYLVTFGVCGVAQFIDLFLIPGLVDRHKTYLRGRYLTAEKEPNLGPAPATPIHRLLQVAKEHGGVLSAAQVALYTHLDPQTVEELLFEAQRLGYATVFNDPETGAVRYRFDV
;
A
#
# COMPACT_ATOMS: atom_id res chain seq x y z
N MET A 1 12.03 -48.92 9.39
CA MET A 1 13.10 -48.44 8.48
C MET A 1 12.54 -47.82 7.20
N ALA A 2 11.71 -48.52 6.41
CA ALA A 2 11.17 -48.00 5.14
C ALA A 2 10.37 -46.68 5.26
N VAL A 3 9.55 -46.52 6.31
CA VAL A 3 8.71 -45.32 6.51
C VAL A 3 9.55 -44.05 6.80
N ALA A 4 10.69 -44.20 7.48
CA ALA A 4 11.60 -43.08 7.78
C ALA A 4 12.31 -42.58 6.50
N TYR A 5 12.73 -43.49 5.63
CA TYR A 5 13.31 -43.12 4.32
C TYR A 5 12.26 -42.52 3.38
N LEU A 6 11.01 -43.00 3.43
CA LEU A 6 9.88 -42.42 2.69
C LEU A 6 9.61 -40.97 3.15
N LEU A 7 9.49 -40.73 4.46
CA LEU A 7 9.32 -39.38 5.04
C LEU A 7 10.51 -38.44 4.74
N TRP A 8 11.74 -38.97 4.73
CA TRP A 8 12.93 -38.22 4.35
C TRP A 8 12.91 -37.85 2.85
N SER A 9 12.51 -38.78 1.98
CA SER A 9 12.39 -38.52 0.54
C SER A 9 11.25 -37.53 0.21
N LEU A 10 10.13 -37.59 0.95
CA LEU A 10 9.02 -36.65 0.84
C LEU A 10 9.39 -35.22 1.26
N SER A 11 10.37 -35.03 2.16
CA SER A 11 10.88 -33.68 2.48
C SER A 11 11.69 -33.07 1.33
N PHE A 12 12.34 -33.88 0.49
CA PHE A 12 13.07 -33.41 -0.69
C PHE A 12 12.15 -33.15 -1.90
N ILE A 13 11.04 -33.87 -2.00
CA ILE A 13 10.13 -33.84 -3.17
C ILE A 13 8.87 -32.98 -2.91
N GLY A 14 8.37 -32.93 -1.68
CA GLY A 14 7.00 -32.51 -1.37
C GLY A 14 6.79 -31.05 -0.97
N LEU A 15 7.85 -30.28 -0.68
CA LEU A 15 7.70 -28.92 -0.11
C LEU A 15 8.08 -27.77 -1.05
N CYS A 16 8.77 -28.02 -2.17
CA CYS A 16 9.27 -26.93 -3.03
C CYS A 16 8.28 -26.36 -4.07
N GLY A 17 7.13 -27.00 -4.30
CA GLY A 17 6.16 -26.56 -5.32
C GLY A 17 4.86 -25.97 -4.78
N LEU A 18 4.50 -26.32 -3.54
CA LEU A 18 3.17 -26.04 -2.98
C LEU A 18 2.92 -24.54 -2.73
N GLN A 19 3.97 -23.78 -2.38
CA GLN A 19 3.83 -22.33 -2.16
C GLN A 19 3.39 -21.57 -3.43
N ARG A 20 3.78 -22.08 -4.61
CA ARG A 20 3.54 -21.41 -5.90
C ARG A 20 2.13 -21.69 -6.42
N PHE A 21 1.53 -22.78 -5.95
CA PHE A 21 0.11 -23.08 -6.12
C PHE A 21 -0.77 -22.09 -5.34
N TYR A 22 -0.33 -21.65 -4.16
CA TYR A 22 -1.06 -20.66 -3.35
C TYR A 22 -1.07 -19.26 -3.98
N VAL A 23 -0.01 -18.89 -4.72
CA VAL A 23 0.11 -17.61 -5.43
C VAL A 23 -0.71 -17.57 -6.74
N GLY A 24 -1.46 -18.62 -7.07
CA GLY A 24 -2.37 -18.63 -8.22
C GLY A 24 -1.71 -18.95 -9.56
N GLN A 25 -0.51 -19.57 -9.56
CA GLN A 25 0.17 -20.04 -10.77
C GLN A 25 0.32 -21.56 -10.80
N PRO A 26 -0.80 -22.31 -10.94
CA PRO A 26 -0.82 -23.77 -10.82
C PRO A 26 0.00 -24.47 -11.91
N LEU A 27 0.10 -23.89 -13.11
CA LEU A 27 0.83 -24.47 -14.24
C LEU A 27 2.34 -24.60 -13.94
N VAL A 28 2.91 -23.60 -13.25
CA VAL A 28 4.35 -23.58 -12.92
C VAL A 28 4.65 -24.46 -11.71
N GLY A 29 3.73 -24.50 -10.73
CA GLY A 29 3.79 -25.45 -9.62
C GLY A 29 3.73 -26.90 -10.10
N LEU A 30 2.87 -27.20 -11.08
CA LEU A 30 2.75 -28.54 -11.68
C LEU A 30 4.00 -28.93 -12.49
N LEU A 31 4.61 -27.99 -13.23
CA LEU A 31 5.87 -28.22 -13.95
C LEU A 31 7.03 -28.57 -13.00
N TYR A 32 7.09 -27.92 -11.83
CA TYR A 32 8.08 -28.22 -10.77
C TYR A 32 7.83 -29.58 -10.09
N LEU A 33 6.56 -29.96 -9.94
CA LEU A 33 6.17 -31.24 -9.34
C LEU A 33 6.46 -32.43 -10.28
N VAL A 34 6.20 -32.27 -11.58
CA VAL A 34 6.41 -33.31 -12.61
C VAL A 34 7.89 -33.54 -12.93
N THR A 35 8.74 -32.53 -12.74
CA THR A 35 10.19 -32.64 -12.98
C THR A 35 10.99 -33.17 -11.78
N PHE A 36 10.32 -33.61 -10.71
CA PHE A 36 10.94 -34.12 -9.47
C PHE A 36 11.93 -33.16 -8.80
N GLY A 37 11.78 -31.85 -9.05
CA GLY A 37 12.78 -30.85 -8.71
C GLY A 37 14.08 -31.09 -9.47
N VAL A 38 14.34 -30.32 -10.51
CA VAL A 38 15.62 -30.32 -11.24
C VAL A 38 16.75 -29.86 -10.29
N CYS A 39 17.24 -30.77 -9.45
CA CYS A 39 18.45 -30.77 -8.61
C CYS A 39 19.16 -29.40 -8.48
N GLY A 40 18.53 -28.40 -7.84
CA GLY A 40 19.12 -27.07 -7.64
C GLY A 40 19.36 -26.21 -8.89
N VAL A 41 19.18 -26.74 -10.11
CA VAL A 41 19.41 -26.01 -11.37
C VAL A 41 18.36 -24.92 -11.57
N ALA A 42 17.12 -25.19 -11.19
CA ALA A 42 16.05 -24.20 -11.30
C ALA A 42 16.26 -23.00 -10.36
N GLN A 43 16.94 -23.21 -9.22
CA GLN A 43 17.34 -22.15 -8.29
C GLN A 43 18.50 -21.31 -8.86
N PHE A 44 19.43 -21.95 -9.59
CA PHE A 44 20.52 -21.27 -10.28
C PHE A 44 20.01 -20.38 -11.42
N ILE A 45 19.02 -20.85 -12.18
CA ILE A 45 18.40 -20.05 -13.26
C ILE A 45 17.64 -18.85 -12.67
N ASP A 46 16.97 -19.03 -11.52
CA ASP A 46 16.27 -17.92 -10.83
C ASP A 46 17.25 -16.83 -10.37
N LEU A 47 18.44 -17.21 -9.88
CA LEU A 47 19.48 -16.26 -9.43
C LEU A 47 20.00 -15.34 -10.55
N PHE A 48 20.07 -15.84 -11.79
CA PHE A 48 20.49 -15.05 -12.95
C PHE A 48 19.36 -14.21 -13.55
N LEU A 49 18.10 -14.60 -13.33
CA LEU A 49 16.94 -13.89 -13.90
C LEU A 49 16.50 -12.68 -13.06
N ILE A 50 16.63 -12.77 -11.73
CA ILE A 50 16.29 -11.69 -10.79
C ILE A 50 17.03 -10.36 -11.08
N PRO A 51 18.36 -10.31 -11.30
CA PRO A 51 19.04 -9.03 -11.56
C PRO A 51 18.54 -8.33 -12.83
N GLY A 52 18.15 -9.07 -13.87
CA GLY A 52 17.57 -8.50 -15.10
C GLY A 52 16.16 -7.91 -14.90
N LEU A 53 15.35 -8.50 -14.01
CA LEU A 53 14.04 -7.95 -13.65
C LEU A 53 14.16 -6.69 -12.77
N VAL A 54 15.13 -6.65 -11.85
CA VAL A 54 15.38 -5.50 -10.96
C VAL A 54 15.81 -4.27 -11.74
N ASP A 55 16.66 -4.42 -12.77
CA ASP A 55 17.09 -3.29 -13.60
C ASP A 55 15.96 -2.70 -14.45
N ARG A 56 15.06 -3.56 -14.93
CA ARG A 56 13.88 -3.13 -15.68
C ARG A 56 12.89 -2.40 -14.78
N HIS A 57 12.69 -2.86 -13.54
CA HIS A 57 11.82 -2.18 -12.59
C HIS A 57 12.43 -0.84 -12.10
N LYS A 58 13.76 -0.79 -11.93
CA LYS A 58 14.47 0.44 -11.58
C LYS A 58 14.36 1.51 -12.66
N THR A 59 14.30 1.18 -13.95
CA THR A 59 14.13 2.19 -15.01
C THR A 59 12.71 2.77 -15.06
N TYR A 60 11.66 1.98 -14.80
CA TYR A 60 10.29 2.50 -14.67
C TYR A 60 10.09 3.34 -13.40
N LEU A 61 10.65 2.89 -12.28
CA LEU A 61 10.58 3.64 -11.02
C LEU A 61 11.45 4.89 -11.08
N ARG A 62 12.69 4.82 -11.59
CA ARG A 62 13.59 5.98 -11.69
C ARG A 62 13.08 7.03 -12.69
N GLY A 63 12.38 6.62 -13.74
CA GLY A 63 11.59 7.53 -14.57
C GLY A 63 10.49 8.23 -13.77
N ARG A 64 9.69 7.51 -13.00
CA ARG A 64 8.67 8.11 -12.10
C ARG A 64 9.25 8.96 -10.97
N TYR A 65 10.36 8.56 -10.35
CA TYR A 65 11.00 9.31 -9.26
C TYR A 65 11.74 10.55 -9.77
N LEU A 66 12.45 10.49 -10.91
CA LEU A 66 13.08 11.67 -11.49
C LEU A 66 12.06 12.62 -12.14
N THR A 67 10.94 12.10 -12.63
CA THR A 67 9.81 12.95 -13.09
C THR A 67 9.05 13.54 -11.89
N ALA A 68 8.92 12.80 -10.78
CA ALA A 68 8.31 13.29 -9.54
C ALA A 68 9.22 14.27 -8.76
N GLU A 69 10.54 14.11 -8.85
CA GLU A 69 11.53 15.02 -8.24
C GLU A 69 11.75 16.27 -9.11
N LYS A 70 11.49 16.17 -10.41
CA LYS A 70 11.50 17.29 -11.37
C LYS A 70 10.09 17.71 -11.80
N GLU A 71 9.13 17.71 -10.88
CA GLU A 71 7.98 18.61 -11.00
C GLU A 71 8.30 19.90 -10.23
N PRO A 72 8.50 21.04 -10.93
CA PRO A 72 8.57 22.32 -10.27
C PRO A 72 7.14 22.68 -9.87
N ASN A 73 6.77 22.55 -8.59
CA ASN A 73 5.69 23.34 -7.97
C ASN A 73 4.31 23.35 -8.66
N LEU A 74 3.84 22.27 -9.28
CA LEU A 74 2.50 22.23 -9.88
C LEU A 74 1.66 21.09 -9.27
N GLY A 75 1.00 21.41 -8.15
CA GLY A 75 -0.30 20.88 -7.67
C GLY A 75 -0.58 19.36 -7.67
N PRO A 76 -1.11 18.78 -6.56
CA PRO A 76 -1.46 17.37 -6.52
C PRO A 76 -2.56 17.02 -7.54
N ALA A 77 -2.29 15.95 -8.31
CA ALA A 77 -3.24 15.21 -9.14
C ALA A 77 -4.58 14.96 -8.40
N PRO A 78 -5.71 14.85 -9.11
CA PRO A 78 -7.01 15.27 -8.63
C PRO A 78 -7.37 14.61 -7.29
N ALA A 79 -7.24 15.38 -6.22
CA ALA A 79 -8.40 16.21 -5.97
C ALA A 79 -9.54 15.54 -5.18
N THR A 80 -9.50 14.26 -4.79
CA THR A 80 -10.60 13.67 -3.98
C THR A 80 -10.87 14.58 -2.78
N PRO A 81 -12.09 15.11 -2.56
CA PRO A 81 -12.26 16.23 -1.63
C PRO A 81 -11.66 16.00 -0.22
N ILE A 82 -11.54 14.72 0.17
CA ILE A 82 -10.86 14.25 1.38
C ILE A 82 -9.34 14.49 1.42
N HIS A 83 -8.55 14.29 0.35
CA HIS A 83 -7.10 14.57 0.43
C HIS A 83 -6.84 16.08 0.54
N ARG A 84 -7.72 16.92 -0.02
CA ARG A 84 -7.65 18.38 0.13
C ARG A 84 -7.93 18.76 1.59
N LEU A 85 -8.94 18.14 2.21
CA LEU A 85 -9.20 18.28 3.65
C LEU A 85 -7.98 17.90 4.49
N LEU A 86 -7.35 16.75 4.21
CA LEU A 86 -6.17 16.28 4.94
C LEU A 86 -4.95 17.18 4.72
N GLN A 87 -4.76 17.72 3.52
CA GLN A 87 -3.70 18.67 3.23
C GLN A 87 -3.88 19.97 4.03
N VAL A 88 -5.09 20.52 4.05
CA VAL A 88 -5.42 21.71 4.85
C VAL A 88 -5.24 21.42 6.35
N ALA A 89 -5.64 20.23 6.82
CA ALA A 89 -5.41 19.81 8.20
C ALA A 89 -3.92 19.79 8.55
N LYS A 90 -3.07 19.26 7.66
CA LYS A 90 -1.63 19.24 7.85
C LYS A 90 -1.02 20.65 7.90
N GLU A 91 -1.45 21.55 7.02
CA GLU A 91 -0.98 22.94 6.98
C GLU A 91 -1.32 23.72 8.26
N HIS A 92 -2.41 23.35 8.94
CA HIS A 92 -2.90 24.02 10.15
C HIS A 92 -2.70 23.21 11.44
N GLY A 93 -1.75 22.28 11.46
CA GLY A 93 -1.32 21.59 12.69
C GLY A 93 -2.29 20.51 13.18
N GLY A 94 -3.11 19.95 12.30
CA GLY A 94 -3.93 18.77 12.53
C GLY A 94 -5.20 19.00 13.34
N VAL A 95 -5.48 20.23 13.80
CA VAL A 95 -6.71 20.54 14.56
C VAL A 95 -7.49 21.63 13.86
N LEU A 96 -8.68 21.29 13.34
CA LEU A 96 -9.54 22.22 12.63
C LEU A 96 -10.98 22.17 13.17
N SER A 97 -11.66 23.32 13.17
CA SER A 97 -13.11 23.38 13.33
C SER A 97 -13.83 23.22 11.98
N ALA A 98 -15.12 22.86 12.00
CA ALA A 98 -15.91 22.78 10.77
C ALA A 98 -15.92 24.11 9.98
N ALA A 99 -15.97 25.24 10.68
CA ALA A 99 -15.90 26.56 10.08
C ALA A 99 -14.55 26.84 9.40
N GLN A 100 -13.44 26.41 10.01
CA GLN A 100 -12.11 26.54 9.41
C GLN A 100 -11.97 25.66 8.16
N VAL A 101 -12.49 24.44 8.21
CA VAL A 101 -12.52 23.56 7.03
C VAL A 101 -13.29 24.23 5.88
N ALA A 102 -14.49 24.74 6.15
CA ALA A 102 -15.28 25.45 5.15
C ALA A 102 -14.56 26.70 4.60
N LEU A 103 -13.88 27.45 5.48
CA LEU A 103 -13.13 28.64 5.10
C LEU A 103 -11.96 28.32 4.15
N TYR A 104 -11.19 27.27 4.44
CA TYR A 104 -9.98 26.93 3.70
C TYR A 104 -10.24 26.11 2.45
N THR A 105 -11.27 25.24 2.46
CA THR A 105 -11.61 24.42 1.30
C THR A 105 -12.55 25.12 0.32
N HIS A 106 -13.16 26.25 0.74
CA HIS A 106 -14.18 27.00 -0.01
C HIS A 106 -15.35 26.13 -0.48
N LEU A 107 -15.66 25.07 0.27
CA LEU A 107 -16.76 24.16 -0.01
C LEU A 107 -18.03 24.62 0.71
N ASP A 108 -19.18 24.20 0.17
CA ASP A 108 -20.48 24.43 0.81
C ASP A 108 -20.51 23.74 2.20
N PRO A 109 -21.15 24.35 3.22
CA PRO A 109 -21.26 23.76 4.55
C PRO A 109 -21.78 22.33 4.55
N GLN A 110 -22.71 21.97 3.66
CA GLN A 110 -23.25 20.62 3.57
C GLN A 110 -22.18 19.62 3.13
N THR A 111 -21.41 19.95 2.10
CA THR A 111 -20.31 19.12 1.61
C THR A 111 -19.20 18.99 2.65
N VAL A 112 -18.95 20.03 3.45
CA VAL A 112 -17.96 20.00 4.53
C VAL A 112 -18.37 19.01 5.63
N GLU A 113 -19.64 19.02 6.03
CA GLU A 113 -20.16 18.06 7.01
C GLU A 113 -20.07 16.62 6.50
N GLU A 114 -20.42 16.37 5.23
CA GLU A 114 -20.28 15.07 4.61
C GLU A 114 -18.82 14.58 4.63
N LEU A 115 -17.86 15.46 4.33
CA LEU A 115 -16.43 15.12 4.32
C LEU A 115 -15.87 14.91 5.72
N LEU A 116 -16.30 15.70 6.71
CA LEU A 116 -15.92 15.50 8.10
C LEU A 116 -16.48 14.19 8.65
N PHE A 117 -17.72 13.87 8.31
CA PHE A 117 -18.35 12.60 8.65
C PHE A 117 -17.63 11.42 7.99
N GLU A 118 -17.27 11.55 6.71
CA GLU A 118 -16.51 10.53 6.00
C GLU A 118 -15.12 10.33 6.61
N ALA A 119 -14.41 11.42 6.94
CA ALA A 119 -13.11 11.37 7.60
C ALA A 119 -13.20 10.72 9.00
N GLN A 120 -14.27 10.98 9.75
CA GLN A 120 -14.51 10.32 11.03
C GLN A 120 -14.81 8.84 10.85
N ARG A 121 -15.64 8.47 9.88
CA ARG A 121 -16.00 7.09 9.57
C ARG A 121 -14.79 6.25 9.16
N LEU A 122 -13.85 6.86 8.42
CA LEU A 122 -12.61 6.23 7.99
C LEU A 122 -11.52 6.19 9.09
N GLY A 123 -11.75 6.88 10.21
CA GLY A 123 -10.79 6.97 11.30
C GLY A 123 -9.63 7.95 11.06
N TYR A 124 -9.78 8.89 10.12
CA TYR A 124 -8.79 9.95 9.86
C TYR A 124 -8.95 11.16 10.77
N ALA A 125 -10.14 11.34 11.35
CA ALA A 125 -10.45 12.45 12.25
C ALA A 125 -11.19 11.98 13.51
N THR A 126 -10.84 12.61 14.63
CA THR A 126 -11.51 12.46 15.93
C THR A 126 -12.15 13.78 16.34
N VAL A 127 -13.42 13.73 16.73
CA VAL A 127 -14.15 14.90 17.23
C VAL A 127 -13.94 15.03 18.74
N PHE A 128 -13.65 16.24 19.20
CA PHE A 128 -13.54 16.56 20.61
C PHE A 128 -14.06 17.98 20.89
N ASN A 129 -14.44 18.23 22.14
CA ASN A 129 -14.81 19.56 22.58
C ASN A 129 -13.59 20.23 23.23
N ASP A 130 -13.28 21.46 22.81
CA ASP A 130 -12.22 22.26 23.41
C ASP A 130 -12.58 22.65 24.85
N PRO A 131 -11.79 22.29 25.86
CA PRO A 131 -12.12 22.54 27.27
C PRO A 131 -12.10 24.03 27.64
N GLU A 132 -11.41 24.88 26.89
CA GLU A 132 -11.34 26.31 27.18
C GLU A 132 -12.44 27.10 26.46
N THR A 133 -12.69 26.77 25.19
CA THR A 133 -13.64 27.54 24.35
C THR A 133 -15.02 26.90 24.22
N GLY A 134 -15.19 25.64 24.63
CA GLY A 134 -16.44 24.88 24.46
C GLY A 134 -16.80 24.62 22.99
N ALA A 135 -15.84 24.76 22.08
CA ALA A 135 -16.07 24.64 20.64
C ALA A 135 -15.75 23.22 20.15
N VAL A 136 -16.55 22.73 19.20
CA VAL A 136 -16.33 21.43 18.55
C VAL A 136 -15.12 21.54 17.60
N ARG A 137 -14.10 20.71 17.85
CA ARG A 137 -12.90 20.61 17.03
C ARG A 137 -12.69 19.18 16.53
N TYR A 138 -12.09 19.07 15.36
CA TYR A 138 -11.69 17.83 14.73
C TYR A 138 -10.17 17.74 14.74
N ARG A 139 -9.63 16.67 15.33
CA ARG A 139 -8.21 16.33 15.27
C ARG A 139 -8.01 15.30 14.17
N PHE A 140 -7.15 15.61 13.22
CA PHE A 140 -6.76 14.74 12.12
C PHE A 140 -5.41 14.09 12.44
N ASP A 141 -5.29 12.79 12.19
CA ASP A 141 -4.05 12.03 12.40
C ASP A 141 -3.16 12.12 11.13
N VAL A 142 -2.58 13.31 10.87
CA VAL A 142 -1.77 13.64 9.67
C VAL A 142 -0.42 14.29 9.97
#